data_AF-A0A381W0U9-F1
#
_entry.id   AF-A0A381W0U9-F1
#
_cell.length_a   1.000
_cell.length_b   1.000
_cell.length_c   1.000
_cell.angle_alpha   90.00
_cell.angle_beta   90.00
_cell.angle_gamma   90.00
#
_symmetry.space_group_name_H-M   'P 1'
#
loop_
_entity.id
_entity.type
_entity.pdbx_description
1 polymer ?
#
loop_
_entity_poly.entity_id
_entity_poly.type
_entity_poly.pdbx_seq_one_letter_code
_entity_poly.pdbx_strand_id
1 'polypeptide(L)' 'MTRKKIDVRLAVDVGGTFTDIVLNTPNTQTTAKVLTTTSTPEEAVIAGAKEVFTSAGIDPASVDLVLHGTTL' A
#
# COMPACT_ATOMS: atom_id res chain seq x y z
N MET A 1 -9.16 -9.66 26.82
CA MET A 1 -9.31 -9.24 25.41
C MET A 1 -8.10 -9.74 24.65
N THR A 2 -8.29 -10.64 23.67
CA THR A 2 -7.20 -11.17 22.85
C THR A 2 -6.93 -10.21 21.70
N ARG A 3 -5.66 -9.86 21.46
CA ARG A 3 -5.28 -8.91 20.39
C ARG A 3 -5.51 -9.58 19.03
N LYS A 4 -6.25 -8.92 18.12
CA LYS A 4 -6.41 -9.39 16.74
C LYS A 4 -5.02 -9.47 16.09
N LYS A 5 -4.68 -10.61 15.48
CA LYS A 5 -3.43 -10.79 14.73
C LYS A 5 -3.53 -9.95 13.45
N ILE A 6 -2.48 -9.17 13.16
CA ILE A 6 -2.39 -8.33 11.96
C ILE A 6 -1.59 -9.12 10.91
N ASP A 7 -2.31 -9.66 9.92
CA ASP A 7 -1.76 -10.57 8.91
C ASP A 7 -1.60 -9.90 7.55
N VAL A 8 -2.46 -8.95 7.19
CA VAL A 8 -2.36 -8.20 5.92
C VAL A 8 -2.10 -6.72 6.17
N ARG A 9 -1.01 -6.20 5.63
CA ARG A 9 -0.55 -4.82 5.84
C ARG A 9 -0.29 -4.14 4.51
N LEU A 10 -0.82 -2.93 4.36
CA LEU A 10 -0.49 -2.05 3.24
C LEU A 10 0.39 -0.92 3.77
N ALA A 11 1.61 -0.81 3.28
CA ALA A 11 2.48 0.33 3.53
C ALA A 11 2.55 1.21 2.29
N VAL A 12 2.50 2.51 2.50
CA VAL A 12 2.53 3.56 1.48
C VAL A 12 3.58 4.57 1.90
N ASP A 13 4.49 4.92 1.00
CA ASP A 13 5.46 6.00 1.19
C ASP A 13 5.38 6.97 0.01
N VAL A 14 4.86 8.17 0.27
CA VAL A 14 4.69 9.21 -0.74
C VAL A 14 5.94 10.11 -0.76
N GLY A 15 6.75 9.96 -1.80
CA GLY A 15 7.90 10.82 -2.09
C GLY A 15 7.58 11.93 -3.08
N GLY A 16 8.52 12.87 -3.24
CA GLY A 16 8.41 13.96 -4.22
C GLY A 16 8.38 13.50 -5.69
N THR A 17 9.03 12.37 -6.00
CA THR A 17 9.11 11.84 -7.37
C THR A 17 8.31 10.55 -7.53
N PHE A 18 8.40 9.66 -6.54
CA PHE A 18 7.77 8.35 -6.58
C PHE A 18 6.95 8.11 -5.31
N THR A 19 5.88 7.36 -5.48
CA THR A 19 5.11 6.78 -4.39
C THR A 19 5.35 5.27 -4.39
N ASP A 20 5.86 4.77 -3.28
CA ASP A 20 6.18 3.37 -3.06
C ASP A 20 5.04 2.68 -2.28
N ILE A 21 4.56 1.56 -2.79
CA ILE A 21 3.49 0.76 -2.18
C ILE A 21 4.00 -0.63 -1.90
N VAL A 22 3.74 -1.14 -0.70
CA VAL A 22 4.06 -2.51 -0.28
C VAL A 22 2.82 -3.16 0.33
N LEU A 23 2.33 -4.22 -0.29
CA LEU A 23 1.36 -5.13 0.30
C LEU A 23 2.10 -6.33 0.88
N ASN A 24 2.05 -6.49 2.20
CA ASN A 24 2.65 -7.62 2.90
C ASN A 24 1.55 -8.51 3.48
N THR A 25 1.57 -9.79 3.13
CA THR A 25 0.67 -10.84 3.64
C THR A 25 1.49 -11.88 4.41
N PRO A 26 0.88 -12.90 5.03
CA PRO A 26 1.64 -13.96 5.69
C PRO A 26 2.52 -14.78 4.73
N ASN A 27 2.15 -14.83 3.44
CA ASN A 27 2.75 -15.73 2.46
C ASN A 27 3.56 -15.00 1.39
N THR A 28 3.26 -13.73 1.12
CA THR A 28 3.81 -12.98 -0.01
C THR A 28 3.98 -11.51 0.33
N GLN A 29 4.93 -10.88 -0.37
CA GLN A 29 5.08 -9.43 -0.42
C GLN A 29 5.01 -8.99 -1.88
N THR A 30 4.20 -7.98 -2.16
CA THR A 30 4.03 -7.39 -3.49
C THR A 30 4.26 -5.90 -3.40
N THR A 31 4.95 -5.34 -4.39
CA THR A 31 5.35 -3.93 -4.39
C THR A 31 4.98 -3.25 -5.69
N ALA A 32 4.62 -1.98 -5.63
CA ALA A 32 4.50 -1.10 -6.78
C ALA A 32 5.26 0.20 -6.52
N LYS A 33 5.81 0.79 -7.58
CA LYS A 33 6.43 2.11 -7.55
C LYS A 33 5.84 2.91 -8.69
N VAL A 34 5.15 3.99 -8.36
CA VAL A 34 4.47 4.85 -9.34
C VAL A 34 4.99 6.28 -9.24
N LEU A 35 4.88 7.05 -10.32
CA LEU A 35 5.22 8.47 -10.29
C LEU A 35 4.25 9.23 -9.38
N THR A 36 4.80 10.09 -8.52
CA THR A 36 3.99 11.00 -7.71
C THR A 36 3.50 12.15 -8.56
N THR A 37 2.19 12.40 -8.53
CA THR A 37 1.62 13.67 -9.00
C THR A 37 1.42 14.55 -7.77
N THR A 38 2.31 15.52 -7.54
CA THR A 38 2.36 16.28 -6.28
C THR A 38 1.10 17.10 -5.99
N SER A 39 0.35 17.49 -7.03
CA SER A 39 -0.95 18.16 -6.88
C SER A 39 -2.09 17.22 -6.48
N THR A 40 -1.92 15.91 -6.70
CA THR A 40 -2.92 14.85 -6.48
C THR A 40 -2.24 13.55 -6.00
N PRO A 41 -1.48 13.57 -4.89
CA PRO A 41 -0.68 12.42 -4.46
C PRO A 41 -1.52 11.17 -4.13
N GLU A 42 -2.78 11.36 -3.73
CA GLU A 42 -3.73 10.29 -3.49
C GLU A 42 -4.00 9.43 -4.73
N GLU A 43 -3.90 10.01 -5.94
CA GLU A 43 -4.08 9.25 -7.19
C GLU A 43 -2.95 8.24 -7.38
N ALA A 44 -1.70 8.63 -7.03
CA ALA A 44 -0.55 7.73 -7.05
C ALA A 44 -0.72 6.60 -6.03
N VAL A 45 -1.17 6.93 -4.81
CA VAL A 45 -1.45 5.91 -3.77
C VAL A 45 -2.52 4.92 -4.24
N ILE A 46 -3.63 5.40 -4.80
CA ILE A 46 -4.73 4.54 -5.28
C ILE A 46 -4.28 3.67 -6.46
N ALA A 47 -3.51 4.23 -7.39
CA ALA A 47 -3.00 3.50 -8.54
C ALA A 47 -2.06 2.35 -8.12
N GLY A 48 -1.07 2.65 -7.28
CA GLY A 48 -0.14 1.62 -6.80
C GLY A 48 -0.80 0.60 -5.87
N ALA A 49 -1.79 1.00 -5.06
CA ALA A 49 -2.58 0.07 -4.25
C ALA A 49 -3.35 -0.93 -5.13
N LYS A 50 -4.02 -0.45 -6.19
CA LYS A 50 -4.71 -1.32 -7.15
C LYS A 50 -3.76 -2.33 -7.79
N GLU A 51 -2.56 -1.90 -8.14
CA GLU A 51 -1.54 -2.77 -8.75
C GLU A 51 -1.12 -3.91 -7.81
N VAL A 52 -0.80 -3.60 -6.54
CA VAL A 52 -0.37 -4.63 -5.58
C VAL A 52 -1.50 -5.60 -5.20
N PHE A 53 -2.74 -5.13 -5.05
CA PHE A 53 -3.88 -6.02 -4.77
C PHE A 53 -4.18 -6.94 -5.95
N THR A 54 -4.19 -6.40 -7.17
CA THR A 54 -4.40 -7.19 -8.39
C THR A 54 -3.30 -8.23 -8.55
N SER A 55 -2.04 -7.85 -8.35
CA SER A 55 -0.90 -8.75 -8.48
C SER A 55 -0.84 -9.82 -7.40
N ALA A 56 -1.28 -9.51 -6.18
CA ALA A 56 -1.33 -10.47 -5.07
C ALA A 56 -2.59 -11.37 -5.09
N GLY A 57 -3.63 -10.98 -5.83
CA GLY A 57 -4.93 -11.69 -5.81
C GLY A 57 -5.64 -11.60 -4.46
N ILE A 58 -5.46 -10.49 -3.73
CA ILE A 58 -6.00 -10.28 -2.38
C ILE A 58 -7.13 -9.25 -2.41
N ASP A 59 -8.20 -9.50 -1.66
CA ASP A 59 -9.27 -8.54 -1.44
C ASP A 59 -8.78 -7.38 -0.55
N PRO A 60 -8.87 -6.11 -0.99
CA PRO A 60 -8.54 -4.95 -0.15
C PRO A 60 -9.27 -4.92 1.20
N ALA A 61 -10.45 -5.53 1.31
CA ALA A 61 -11.20 -5.62 2.57
C ALA A 61 -10.49 -6.49 3.63
N SER A 62 -9.49 -7.30 3.24
CA SER A 62 -8.71 -8.11 4.18
C SER A 62 -7.58 -7.35 4.88
N VAL A 63 -7.33 -6.08 4.52
CA VAL A 63 -6.25 -5.29 5.12
C VAL A 63 -6.55 -5.01 6.59
N ASP A 64 -5.62 -5.39 7.45
CA ASP A 64 -5.73 -5.17 8.90
C ASP A 64 -5.11 -3.85 9.35
N LEU A 65 -4.12 -3.36 8.59
CA LEU A 65 -3.34 -2.18 8.93
C LEU A 65 -2.87 -1.45 7.67
N VAL A 66 -3.06 -0.13 7.65
CA VAL A 66 -2.44 0.76 6.67
C VAL A 66 -1.38 1.61 7.38
N LEU A 67 -0.17 1.63 6.83
CA LEU A 67 0.93 2.48 7.25
C LEU A 67 1.14 3.52 6.16
N HIS A 68 1.01 4.80 6.50
CA HIS A 68 1.16 5.90 5.55
C HIS A 68 2.33 6.79 5.99
N GLY A 69 3.39 6.78 5.19
CA GLY A 69 4.52 7.70 5.26
C GLY A 69 4.44 8.70 4.11
N THR A 70 4.88 9.92 4.34
CA THR A 70 4.98 10.95 3.30
C THR A 70 6.10 11.92 3.63
N THR A 71 6.69 12.48 2.57
CA THR A 71 7.65 13.59 2.62
C THR A 71 7.14 14.86 1.92
N LEU A 72 5.91 14.82 1.36
CA LEU A 72 5.22 15.98 0.80
C LEU A 72 4.69 16.94 1.86
#